data_AF-A0A433HRZ1-F1
#
_entry.id   AF-A0A433HRZ1-F1
#
_cell.length_a   1.000
_cell.length_b   1.000
_cell.length_c   1.000
_cell.angle_alpha   90.00
_cell.angle_beta   90.00
_cell.angle_gamma   90.00
#
_symmetry.space_group_name_H-M   'P 1'
#
loop_
_entity.id
_entity.type
_entity.pdbx_description
1 polymer ?
#
loop_
_entity_poly.entity_id
_entity_poly.type
_entity_poly.pdbx_seq_one_letter_code
_entity_poly.pdbx_strand_id
1 'polypeptide(L)'
;MRKILLCMVLVCFMFVGVKPAFAAGSQFIIINKSNNQLAYYENSRLTKVFRVATGRNASYTPEGKFKIVNKIVNRPYYKGKIPGGSPNNPLGNRWLGINARGTWGTTYAIHGNNNASSIGQYVSSGCVRMYNNEVQWLFSKVKVNTPVIITTSGKSFDSLAAANGFNVQKSNGTVPPGASNAVLKKGSRGAEVAELQRILTKLGYSTKGIDGTFGQNTDSAVRKFQKAKKLTADGIVGPATKKALGMK
;
A
#
# COMPACT_ATOMS: atom_id res chain seq x y z
N MET A 1 -71.82 -9.91 29.98
CA MET A 1 -71.13 -8.72 29.40
C MET A 1 -69.70 -8.70 29.93
N ARG A 2 -68.71 -8.95 29.06
CA ARG A 2 -67.28 -9.08 29.36
C ARG A 2 -66.67 -7.72 29.76
N LYS A 3 -66.02 -7.63 30.93
CA LYS A 3 -65.14 -6.51 31.28
C LYS A 3 -63.74 -6.82 30.73
N ILE A 4 -63.26 -5.99 29.79
CA ILE A 4 -61.94 -6.09 29.17
C ILE A 4 -60.93 -5.41 30.12
N LEU A 5 -59.95 -6.18 30.59
CA LEU A 5 -58.81 -5.70 31.38
C LEU A 5 -57.79 -5.08 30.41
N LEU A 6 -57.57 -3.77 30.51
CA LEU A 6 -56.60 -3.03 29.71
C LEU A 6 -55.22 -3.12 30.39
N CYS A 7 -54.39 -4.08 29.98
CA CYS A 7 -52.98 -4.14 30.36
C CYS A 7 -52.18 -3.10 29.57
N MET A 8 -51.82 -2.00 30.22
CA MET A 8 -50.93 -0.97 29.69
C MET A 8 -49.47 -1.47 29.78
N VAL A 9 -48.97 -2.10 28.72
CA VAL A 9 -47.56 -2.52 28.63
C VAL A 9 -46.70 -1.30 28.29
N LEU A 10 -46.01 -0.77 29.29
CA LEU A 10 -44.97 0.25 29.14
C LEU A 10 -43.74 -0.40 28.47
N VAL A 11 -43.64 -0.32 27.15
CA VAL A 11 -42.45 -0.76 26.42
C VAL A 11 -41.34 0.28 26.62
N CYS A 12 -40.47 0.04 27.59
CA CYS A 12 -39.23 0.78 27.78
C CYS A 12 -38.29 0.45 26.60
N PHE A 13 -38.29 1.29 25.57
CA PHE A 13 -37.36 1.19 24.44
C PHE A 13 -35.97 1.65 24.90
N MET A 14 -35.20 0.76 25.53
CA MET A 14 -33.77 0.98 25.70
C MET A 14 -33.11 0.93 24.31
N PHE A 15 -32.87 2.11 23.72
CA PHE A 15 -31.95 2.27 22.61
C PHE A 15 -30.54 1.97 23.09
N VAL A 16 -30.18 0.69 23.13
CA VAL A 16 -28.79 0.27 23.24
C VAL A 16 -28.14 0.66 21.91
N GLY A 17 -27.35 1.73 21.92
CA GLY A 17 -26.55 2.15 20.78
C GLY A 17 -25.50 1.10 20.44
N VAL A 18 -25.90 0.07 19.70
CA VAL A 18 -24.97 -0.92 19.13
C VAL A 18 -24.15 -0.17 18.08
N LYS A 19 -22.92 0.20 18.43
CA LYS A 19 -21.94 0.63 17.44
C LYS A 19 -21.77 -0.54 16.46
N PRO A 20 -21.94 -0.35 15.14
CA PRO A 20 -21.79 -1.44 14.19
C PRO A 20 -20.38 -2.02 14.35
N ALA A 21 -20.30 -3.25 14.84
CA ALA A 21 -19.06 -4.00 14.88
C ALA A 21 -18.73 -4.38 13.44
N PHE A 22 -17.65 -3.83 12.88
CA PHE A 22 -17.12 -4.32 11.61
C PHE A 22 -16.81 -5.82 11.77
N ALA A 23 -17.48 -6.65 10.96
CA ALA A 23 -17.34 -8.10 11.00
C ALA A 23 -15.87 -8.53 10.79
N ALA A 24 -15.49 -9.63 11.44
CA ALA A 24 -14.20 -10.30 11.25
C ALA A 24 -14.03 -10.64 9.75
N GLY A 25 -13.15 -9.90 9.06
CA GLY A 25 -13.01 -9.93 7.60
C GLY A 25 -12.86 -8.55 6.94
N SER A 26 -12.96 -7.45 7.71
CA SER A 26 -12.88 -6.10 7.14
C SER A 26 -11.45 -5.71 6.76
N GLN A 27 -11.26 -5.28 5.51
CA GLN A 27 -10.04 -4.68 5.00
C GLN A 27 -10.19 -3.16 4.93
N PHE A 28 -9.12 -2.41 5.17
CA PHE A 28 -9.10 -0.95 4.93
C PHE A 28 -7.69 -0.46 4.63
N ILE A 29 -7.61 0.74 4.05
CA ILE A 29 -6.35 1.39 3.68
C ILE A 29 -6.27 2.76 4.36
N ILE A 30 -5.08 3.12 4.83
CA ILE A 30 -4.76 4.48 5.26
C ILE A 30 -3.56 4.97 4.46
N ILE A 31 -3.70 6.11 3.79
CA ILE A 31 -2.63 6.81 3.11
C ILE A 31 -2.30 8.05 3.91
N ASN A 32 -1.06 8.14 4.38
CA ASN A 32 -0.56 9.33 5.05
C ASN A 32 0.39 10.07 4.11
N LYS A 33 -0.01 11.29 3.73
CA LYS A 33 0.74 12.13 2.81
C LYS A 33 2.01 12.68 3.46
N SER A 34 2.00 12.96 4.78
CA SER A 34 3.14 13.59 5.48
C SER A 34 4.44 12.78 5.37
N ASN A 35 4.32 11.46 5.28
CA ASN A 35 5.44 10.53 5.19
C ASN A 35 5.41 9.69 3.89
N ASN A 36 4.47 9.98 2.98
CA ASN A 36 4.29 9.26 1.72
C ASN A 36 4.20 7.74 1.91
N GLN A 37 3.33 7.30 2.83
CA GLN A 37 3.10 5.89 3.11
C GLN A 37 1.63 5.48 2.97
N LEU A 38 1.42 4.21 2.61
CA LEU A 38 0.14 3.54 2.56
C LEU A 38 0.18 2.32 3.49
N ALA A 39 -0.68 2.29 4.49
CA ALA A 39 -0.91 1.13 5.35
C ALA A 39 -2.13 0.35 4.87
N TYR A 40 -1.98 -0.98 4.80
CA TYR A 40 -3.05 -1.91 4.53
C TYR A 40 -3.34 -2.73 5.78
N TYR A 41 -4.62 -2.77 6.16
CA TYR A 41 -5.14 -3.53 7.28
C TYR A 41 -6.07 -4.63 6.78
N GLU A 42 -5.99 -5.78 7.43
CA GLU A 42 -6.89 -6.92 7.24
C GLU A 42 -7.13 -7.56 8.60
N ASN A 43 -8.39 -7.92 8.89
CA ASN A 43 -8.78 -8.56 10.15
C ASN A 43 -8.31 -7.76 11.38
N SER A 44 -8.50 -6.43 11.36
CA SER A 44 -8.12 -5.52 12.44
C SER A 44 -6.63 -5.46 12.76
N ARG A 45 -5.76 -5.98 11.89
CA ARG A 45 -4.30 -5.95 12.06
C ARG A 45 -3.62 -5.18 10.95
N LEU A 46 -2.62 -4.39 11.29
CA LEU A 46 -1.72 -3.78 10.31
C LEU A 46 -0.95 -4.90 9.61
N THR A 47 -1.25 -5.16 8.34
CA THR A 47 -0.63 -6.26 7.59
C THR A 47 0.62 -5.80 6.86
N LYS A 48 0.59 -4.60 6.25
CA LYS A 48 1.73 -4.08 5.48
C LYS A 48 1.71 -2.57 5.32
N VAL A 49 2.89 -1.96 5.31
CA VAL A 49 3.10 -0.54 4.99
C VAL A 49 3.95 -0.44 3.72
N PHE A 50 3.56 0.46 2.83
CA PHE A 50 4.21 0.71 1.55
C PHE A 50 4.67 2.16 1.48
N ARG A 51 5.78 2.41 0.78
CA ARG A 51 6.10 3.76 0.31
C ARG A 51 5.26 4.05 -0.93
N VAL A 52 4.74 5.27 -1.04
CA VAL A 52 3.92 5.71 -2.17
C VAL A 52 4.38 7.08 -2.66
N ALA A 53 4.02 7.48 -3.88
CA ALA A 53 4.13 8.87 -4.30
C ALA A 53 2.75 9.53 -4.22
N THR A 54 2.69 10.75 -3.72
CA THR A 54 1.44 11.53 -3.65
C THR A 54 1.55 12.82 -4.46
N GLY A 55 0.50 13.63 -4.42
CA GLY A 55 0.38 14.87 -5.18
C GLY A 55 1.51 15.84 -4.90
N ARG A 56 2.03 16.48 -5.95
CA ARG A 56 3.06 17.52 -5.83
C ARG A 56 2.63 18.74 -5.01
N ASN A 57 1.32 18.98 -4.93
CA ASN A 57 0.71 20.00 -4.10
C ASN A 57 -0.22 19.34 -3.08
N ALA A 58 -0.36 19.95 -1.90
CA ALA A 58 -1.16 19.43 -0.81
C ALA A 58 -2.61 19.12 -1.22
N SER A 59 -3.22 19.92 -2.09
CA SER A 59 -4.62 19.75 -2.52
C SER A 59 -4.83 18.70 -3.62
N TYR A 60 -3.76 18.17 -4.22
CA TYR A 60 -3.88 17.33 -5.41
C TYR A 60 -4.30 15.91 -5.08
N THR A 61 -3.66 15.30 -4.08
CA THR A 61 -4.15 14.04 -3.50
C THR A 61 -5.19 14.39 -2.44
N PRO A 62 -6.48 14.12 -2.69
CA PRO A 62 -7.57 14.59 -1.85
C PRO A 62 -7.53 13.89 -0.49
N GLU A 63 -7.68 14.64 0.59
CA GLU A 63 -7.86 14.09 1.94
C GLU A 63 -9.33 13.79 2.20
N GLY A 64 -9.58 12.79 3.05
CA GLY A 64 -10.94 12.39 3.42
C GLY A 64 -11.11 10.87 3.53
N LYS A 65 -12.37 10.46 3.67
CA LYS A 65 -12.78 9.06 3.69
C LYS A 65 -13.39 8.70 2.34
N PHE A 66 -12.86 7.67 1.71
CA PHE A 66 -13.26 7.20 0.39
C PHE A 66 -13.41 5.68 0.41
N LYS A 67 -13.70 5.13 -0.78
CA LYS A 67 -13.71 3.68 -1.02
C LYS A 67 -13.15 3.34 -2.39
N ILE A 68 -12.64 2.12 -2.51
CA ILE A 68 -12.33 1.53 -3.81
C ILE A 68 -13.64 1.22 -4.54
N VAL A 69 -13.79 1.68 -5.78
CA VAL A 69 -15.01 1.50 -6.58
C VAL A 69 -14.80 0.71 -7.86
N ASN A 70 -13.57 0.64 -8.37
CA ASN A 70 -13.23 -0.22 -9.50
C ASN A 70 -11.79 -0.72 -9.39
N LYS A 71 -11.51 -1.78 -10.15
CA LYS A 71 -10.20 -2.42 -10.23
C LYS A 71 -9.92 -2.79 -11.68
N ILE A 72 -8.81 -2.32 -12.24
CA ILE A 72 -8.47 -2.54 -13.65
C ILE A 72 -7.04 -3.07 -13.75
N VAL A 73 -6.86 -4.15 -14.51
CA VAL A 73 -5.54 -4.66 -14.91
C VAL A 73 -5.09 -3.89 -16.14
N ASN A 74 -3.86 -3.38 -16.15
CA ASN A 74 -3.25 -2.75 -17.31
C ASN A 74 -4.13 -1.65 -17.94
N ARG A 75 -4.59 -0.68 -17.14
CA ARG A 75 -5.45 0.42 -17.64
C ARG A 75 -4.72 1.23 -18.73
N PRO A 76 -5.31 1.46 -19.91
CA PRO A 76 -4.76 2.38 -20.89
C PRO A 76 -4.61 3.80 -20.34
N TYR A 77 -3.57 4.51 -20.79
CA TYR A 77 -3.36 5.92 -20.47
C TYR A 77 -3.83 6.79 -21.63
N TYR A 78 -5.12 7.09 -21.65
CA TYR A 78 -5.81 7.79 -22.75
C TYR A 78 -5.19 9.15 -23.09
N LYS A 79 -4.83 9.97 -22.08
CA LYS A 79 -4.22 11.29 -22.31
C LYS A 79 -2.94 11.22 -23.14
N GLY A 80 -2.13 10.18 -22.93
CA GLY A 80 -0.91 9.95 -23.69
C GLY A 80 -1.07 8.96 -24.85
N LYS A 81 -2.29 8.50 -25.14
CA LYS A 81 -2.57 7.43 -26.11
C LYS A 81 -1.69 6.18 -25.93
N ILE A 82 -1.36 5.84 -24.68
CA ILE A 82 -0.49 4.68 -24.38
C ILE A 82 -1.35 3.45 -24.08
N PRO A 83 -1.15 2.33 -24.78
CA PRO A 83 -1.86 1.08 -24.53
C PRO A 83 -1.68 0.57 -23.09
N GLY A 84 -2.66 -0.21 -22.64
CA GLY A 84 -2.57 -0.97 -21.41
C GLY A 84 -1.42 -1.97 -21.45
N GLY A 85 -0.67 -2.11 -20.35
CA GLY A 85 0.42 -3.09 -20.24
C GLY A 85 1.73 -2.67 -20.90
N SER A 86 1.76 -1.54 -21.61
CA SER A 86 3.01 -0.96 -22.10
C SER A 86 3.96 -0.64 -20.92
N PRO A 87 5.26 -0.97 -21.02
CA PRO A 87 6.26 -0.62 -20.00
C PRO A 87 6.34 0.89 -19.72
N ASN A 88 6.00 1.72 -20.72
CA ASN A 88 6.02 3.17 -20.63
C ASN A 88 4.71 3.77 -20.12
N ASN A 89 3.69 2.96 -19.81
CA ASN A 89 2.42 3.46 -19.30
C ASN A 89 2.59 3.98 -17.85
N PRO A 90 2.37 5.28 -17.59
CA PRO A 90 2.60 5.88 -16.27
C PRO A 90 1.64 5.38 -15.19
N LEU A 91 0.57 4.68 -15.57
CA LEU A 91 -0.38 4.05 -14.66
C LEU A 91 0.11 2.69 -14.13
N GLY A 92 1.12 2.10 -14.77
CA GLY A 92 1.65 0.79 -14.43
C GLY A 92 0.67 -0.35 -14.70
N ASN A 93 0.82 -1.45 -13.96
CA ASN A 93 0.14 -2.72 -14.24
C ASN A 93 -1.21 -2.91 -13.52
N ARG A 94 -1.52 -2.12 -12.50
CA ARG A 94 -2.77 -2.21 -11.73
C ARG A 94 -3.32 -0.84 -11.38
N TRP A 95 -4.64 -0.77 -11.34
CA TRP A 95 -5.41 0.41 -10.99
C TRP A 95 -6.47 0.03 -9.95
N LEU A 96 -6.48 0.71 -8.81
CA LEU A 96 -7.54 0.65 -7.80
C LEU A 96 -8.19 2.04 -7.71
N GLY A 97 -9.32 2.22 -8.38
CA GLY A 97 -10.01 3.50 -8.47
C GLY A 97 -10.63 3.91 -7.14
N ILE A 98 -10.31 5.12 -6.69
CA ILE A 98 -10.84 5.74 -5.47
C ILE A 98 -11.98 6.68 -5.86
N ASN A 99 -13.14 6.56 -5.21
CA ASN A 99 -14.22 7.53 -5.39
C ASN A 99 -13.97 8.83 -4.62
N ALA A 100 -13.00 9.62 -5.09
CA ALA A 100 -12.78 10.96 -4.60
C ALA A 100 -13.40 11.99 -5.56
N ARG A 101 -13.98 13.06 -5.00
CA ARG A 101 -14.56 14.19 -5.75
C ARG A 101 -15.59 13.75 -6.82
N GLY A 102 -16.39 12.72 -6.53
CA GLY A 102 -17.42 12.23 -7.46
C GLY A 102 -16.91 11.59 -8.75
N THR A 103 -15.62 11.23 -8.82
CA THR A 103 -14.99 10.73 -10.05
C THR A 103 -15.18 9.23 -10.30
N TRP A 104 -15.86 8.52 -9.38
CA TRP A 104 -16.15 7.08 -9.50
C TRP A 104 -14.92 6.22 -9.84
N GLY A 105 -13.74 6.61 -9.36
CA GLY A 105 -12.49 5.88 -9.55
C GLY A 105 -11.92 5.96 -10.97
N THR A 106 -12.35 6.93 -11.78
CA THR A 106 -11.80 7.17 -13.13
C THR A 106 -10.64 8.16 -13.12
N THR A 107 -10.58 9.06 -12.13
CA THR A 107 -9.56 10.12 -12.01
C THR A 107 -8.55 9.85 -10.90
N TYR A 108 -9.02 9.49 -9.71
CA TYR A 108 -8.16 9.23 -8.55
C TYR A 108 -8.01 7.73 -8.32
N ALA A 109 -6.78 7.26 -8.12
CA ALA A 109 -6.51 5.85 -7.88
C ALA A 109 -5.22 5.62 -7.10
N ILE A 110 -5.15 4.44 -6.48
CA ILE A 110 -3.88 3.79 -6.15
C ILE A 110 -3.47 2.97 -7.37
N HIS A 111 -2.30 3.21 -7.93
CA HIS A 111 -1.88 2.52 -9.16
C HIS A 111 -0.36 2.27 -9.18
N GLY A 112 0.09 1.49 -10.18
CA GLY A 112 1.51 1.24 -10.42
C GLY A 112 2.26 2.46 -10.93
N ASN A 113 3.41 2.27 -11.57
CA ASN A 113 4.11 3.37 -12.24
C ASN A 113 5.11 2.84 -13.29
N ASN A 114 5.59 3.72 -14.18
CA ASN A 114 6.71 3.46 -15.10
C ASN A 114 8.02 4.13 -14.67
N ASN A 115 8.02 4.90 -13.58
CA ASN A 115 9.18 5.58 -13.02
C ASN A 115 9.32 5.27 -11.52
N ALA A 116 10.00 4.16 -11.19
CA ALA A 116 10.10 3.67 -9.82
C ALA A 116 10.82 4.66 -8.87
N SER A 117 11.63 5.58 -9.40
CA SER A 117 12.29 6.61 -8.61
C SER A 117 11.32 7.63 -8.00
N SER A 118 10.12 7.76 -8.57
CA SER A 118 9.06 8.66 -8.08
C SER A 118 8.48 8.28 -6.71
N ILE A 119 8.63 7.02 -6.29
CA ILE A 119 7.99 6.50 -5.09
C ILE A 119 8.65 7.05 -3.81
N GLY A 120 7.82 7.59 -2.92
CA GLY A 120 8.22 8.31 -1.72
C GLY A 120 8.34 9.83 -1.92
N GLN A 121 8.00 10.34 -3.10
CA GLN A 121 8.09 11.76 -3.45
C GLN A 121 6.70 12.39 -3.67
N TYR A 122 6.63 13.72 -3.63
CA TYR A 122 5.45 14.51 -3.96
C TYR A 122 5.48 14.92 -5.43
N VAL A 123 4.99 14.05 -6.34
CA VAL A 123 5.21 14.21 -7.79
C VAL A 123 3.99 13.89 -8.65
N SER A 124 2.92 13.34 -8.07
CA SER A 124 1.73 12.99 -8.84
C SER A 124 0.83 14.21 -9.10
N SER A 125 -0.10 14.07 -10.03
CA SER A 125 -1.19 15.05 -10.25
C SER A 125 -2.41 14.80 -9.34
N GLY A 126 -2.29 13.87 -8.37
CA GLY A 126 -3.33 13.58 -7.39
C GLY A 126 -3.52 12.09 -7.07
N CYS A 127 -3.10 11.19 -7.96
CA CYS A 127 -3.10 9.75 -7.68
C CYS A 127 -2.04 9.34 -6.65
N VAL A 128 -2.19 8.12 -6.13
CA VAL A 128 -1.22 7.47 -5.26
C VAL A 128 -0.44 6.44 -6.07
N ARG A 129 0.84 6.70 -6.33
CA ARG A 129 1.69 5.78 -7.13
C ARG A 129 2.37 4.78 -6.21
N MET A 130 2.48 3.54 -6.66
CA MET A 130 3.16 2.42 -5.99
C MET A 130 4.13 1.75 -6.95
N TYR A 131 5.06 0.92 -6.45
CA TYR A 131 5.78 -0.01 -7.32
C TYR A 131 4.83 -1.04 -7.94
N ASN A 132 5.12 -1.46 -9.18
CA ASN A 132 4.28 -2.40 -9.92
C ASN A 132 4.10 -3.76 -9.22
N ASN A 133 5.12 -4.25 -8.52
CA ASN A 133 5.03 -5.50 -7.75
C ASN A 133 4.21 -5.35 -6.46
N GLU A 134 4.35 -4.23 -5.75
CA GLU A 134 3.60 -3.95 -4.52
C GLU A 134 2.13 -3.67 -4.80
N VAL A 135 1.81 -2.91 -5.85
CA VAL A 135 0.41 -2.68 -6.24
C VAL A 135 -0.24 -3.95 -6.77
N GLN A 136 0.52 -4.86 -7.40
CA GLN A 136 0.00 -6.18 -7.80
C GLN A 136 -0.39 -7.01 -6.59
N TRP A 137 0.40 -6.99 -5.52
CA TRP A 137 0.04 -7.60 -4.25
C TRP A 137 -1.18 -6.92 -3.63
N LEU A 138 -1.21 -5.59 -3.55
CA LEU A 138 -2.34 -4.87 -2.96
C LEU A 138 -3.63 -5.15 -3.74
N PHE A 139 -3.53 -5.20 -5.07
CA PHE A 139 -4.65 -5.52 -5.95
C PHE A 139 -5.20 -6.93 -5.73
N SER A 140 -4.38 -7.92 -5.39
CA SER A 140 -4.88 -9.28 -5.09
C SER A 140 -5.59 -9.37 -3.74
N LYS A 141 -5.28 -8.44 -2.81
CA LYS A 141 -5.86 -8.40 -1.47
C LYS A 141 -7.14 -7.57 -1.39
N VAL A 142 -7.13 -6.38 -1.96
CA VAL A 142 -8.17 -5.36 -1.79
C VAL A 142 -9.43 -5.69 -2.57
N LYS A 143 -10.59 -5.63 -1.90
CA LYS A 143 -11.92 -5.80 -2.50
C LYS A 143 -12.52 -4.46 -2.94
N VAL A 144 -13.44 -4.46 -3.91
CA VAL A 144 -14.29 -3.29 -4.16
C VAL A 144 -15.09 -2.98 -2.88
N ASN A 145 -15.37 -1.70 -2.64
CA ASN A 145 -15.90 -1.12 -1.40
C ASN A 145 -14.94 -1.10 -0.21
N THR A 146 -13.67 -1.52 -0.35
CA THR A 146 -12.66 -1.34 0.71
C THR A 146 -12.52 0.14 1.06
N PRO A 147 -12.69 0.54 2.33
CA PRO A 147 -12.48 1.91 2.78
C PRO A 147 -11.03 2.38 2.57
N VAL A 148 -10.89 3.64 2.19
CA VAL A 148 -9.60 4.31 2.01
C VAL A 148 -9.64 5.64 2.74
N ILE A 149 -8.75 5.81 3.72
CA ILE A 149 -8.53 7.08 4.40
C ILE A 149 -7.32 7.73 3.79
N ILE A 150 -7.42 9.02 3.43
CA ILE A 150 -6.28 9.81 3.00
C ILE A 150 -6.16 11.01 3.93
N THR A 151 -4.98 11.21 4.51
CA THR A 151 -4.77 12.24 5.52
C THR A 151 -3.34 12.79 5.47
N THR A 152 -3.10 13.90 6.15
CA THR A 152 -1.77 14.39 6.52
C THR A 152 -1.69 14.44 8.05
N SER A 153 -0.86 13.60 8.66
CA SER A 153 -0.75 13.55 10.14
C SER A 153 0.62 13.07 10.61
N GLY A 154 1.01 13.45 11.83
CA GLY A 154 2.16 12.88 12.54
C GLY A 154 1.83 11.63 13.36
N LYS A 155 0.56 11.22 13.43
CA LYS A 155 0.11 10.06 14.22
C LYS A 155 0.54 8.73 13.58
N SER A 156 0.67 7.68 14.42
CA SER A 156 0.86 6.31 13.95
C SER A 156 -0.36 5.80 13.17
N PHE A 157 -0.18 4.80 12.30
CA PHE A 157 -1.30 4.24 11.54
C PHE A 157 -2.38 3.63 12.44
N ASP A 158 -2.03 2.98 13.55
CA ASP A 158 -3.01 2.43 14.48
C ASP A 158 -3.82 3.54 15.16
N SER A 159 -3.18 4.65 15.53
CA SER A 159 -3.87 5.82 16.08
C SER A 159 -4.79 6.47 15.05
N LEU A 160 -4.36 6.54 13.79
CA LEU A 160 -5.19 7.03 12.68
C LEU A 160 -6.38 6.10 12.41
N ALA A 161 -6.17 4.79 12.42
CA ALA A 161 -7.21 3.80 12.23
C ALA A 161 -8.27 3.89 13.35
N ALA A 162 -7.83 3.91 14.61
CA ALA A 162 -8.72 4.10 15.76
C ALA A 162 -9.49 5.43 15.69
N ALA A 163 -8.82 6.53 15.35
CA ALA A 163 -9.46 7.85 15.18
C ALA A 163 -10.49 7.87 14.03
N ASN A 164 -10.41 6.94 13.08
CA ASN A 164 -11.35 6.80 11.98
C ASN A 164 -12.46 5.77 12.24
N GLY A 165 -12.52 5.20 13.45
CA GLY A 165 -13.56 4.26 13.88
C GLY A 165 -13.27 2.79 13.53
N PHE A 166 -12.03 2.45 13.17
CA PHE A 166 -11.64 1.07 12.94
C PHE A 166 -11.18 0.42 14.24
N ASN A 167 -11.65 -0.80 14.47
CA ASN A 167 -11.12 -1.66 15.53
C ASN A 167 -9.73 -2.16 15.11
N VAL A 168 -8.72 -1.86 15.93
CA VAL A 168 -7.33 -2.28 15.68
C VAL A 168 -6.85 -3.10 16.85
N GLN A 169 -6.39 -4.32 16.57
CA GLN A 169 -5.62 -5.08 17.54
C GLN A 169 -4.24 -4.44 17.62
N LYS A 170 -3.88 -3.88 18.79
CA LYS A 170 -2.54 -3.34 19.03
C LYS A 170 -1.53 -4.41 18.64
N SER A 171 -0.70 -4.13 17.65
CA SER A 171 0.52 -4.91 17.48
C SER A 171 1.40 -4.62 18.69
N ASN A 172 1.61 -5.60 19.58
CA ASN A 172 2.57 -5.54 20.71
C ASN A 172 4.02 -5.56 20.20
N GLY A 173 4.34 -4.66 19.28
CA GLY A 173 5.64 -4.52 18.69
C GLY A 173 5.70 -3.16 18.03
N THR A 174 6.75 -2.41 18.39
CA THR A 174 7.58 -1.69 17.42
C THR A 174 7.14 -1.93 15.98
N VAL A 175 6.99 -0.86 15.18
CA VAL A 175 7.11 -0.97 13.72
C VAL A 175 8.26 -1.94 13.47
N PRO A 176 8.04 -3.18 12.98
CA PRO A 176 9.11 -4.15 12.97
C PRO A 176 10.23 -3.59 12.09
N PRO A 177 11.43 -3.33 12.63
CA PRO A 177 12.59 -3.23 11.77
C PRO A 177 12.87 -4.68 11.33
N GLY A 178 12.37 -5.08 10.17
CA GLY A 178 12.76 -6.37 9.58
C GLY A 178 11.71 -7.48 9.56
N ALA A 179 10.46 -7.17 9.19
CA ALA A 179 9.61 -8.16 8.54
C ALA A 179 9.05 -7.58 7.24
N SER A 180 9.95 -7.04 6.41
CA SER A 180 9.55 -6.51 5.13
C SER A 180 9.56 -7.64 4.10
N ASN A 181 8.34 -7.99 3.68
CA ASN A 181 8.11 -8.26 2.25
C ASN A 181 8.33 -6.97 1.42
N ALA A 182 9.07 -5.97 1.91
CA ALA A 182 9.38 -4.77 1.18
C ALA A 182 10.50 -5.09 0.20
N VAL A 183 10.31 -4.44 -0.92
CA VAL A 183 11.14 -4.55 -2.09
C VAL A 183 12.38 -3.70 -1.83
N LEU A 184 13.56 -4.31 -1.85
CA LEU A 184 14.81 -3.55 -1.70
C LEU A 184 15.21 -2.97 -3.05
N LYS A 185 15.62 -1.71 -3.06
CA LYS A 185 16.07 -1.02 -4.28
C LYS A 185 16.98 0.15 -3.90
N LYS A 186 17.56 0.82 -4.89
CA LYS A 186 18.39 2.01 -4.65
C LYS A 186 17.70 3.02 -3.73
N GLY A 187 18.39 3.42 -2.68
CA GLY A 187 17.90 4.29 -1.60
C GLY A 187 17.31 3.56 -0.38
N SER A 188 17.03 2.25 -0.46
CA SER A 188 16.71 1.43 0.71
C SER A 188 17.88 1.43 1.69
N ARG A 189 17.58 1.35 3.00
CA ARG A 189 18.58 1.27 4.07
C ARG A 189 18.14 0.29 5.15
N GLY A 190 19.09 -0.19 5.95
CA GLY A 190 18.85 -0.99 7.15
C GLY A 190 19.31 -2.45 7.03
N ALA A 191 18.96 -3.25 8.04
CA ALA A 191 19.46 -4.62 8.20
C ALA A 191 19.15 -5.53 7.01
N GLU A 192 18.00 -5.36 6.35
CA GLU A 192 17.63 -6.16 5.17
C GLU A 192 18.51 -5.84 3.95
N VAL A 193 18.98 -4.60 3.82
CA VAL A 193 19.93 -4.22 2.78
C VAL A 193 21.31 -4.78 3.09
N ALA A 194 21.73 -4.74 4.36
CA ALA A 194 22.98 -5.37 4.78
C ALA A 194 22.96 -6.88 4.50
N GLU A 195 21.84 -7.55 4.73
CA GLU A 195 21.67 -8.97 4.42
C GLU A 195 21.73 -9.24 2.91
N LEU A 196 21.04 -8.43 2.10
CA LEU A 196 21.16 -8.49 0.65
C LEU A 196 22.61 -8.36 0.19
N GLN A 197 23.37 -7.39 0.74
CA GLN A 197 24.77 -7.15 0.41
C GLN A 197 25.66 -8.35 0.77
N ARG A 198 25.43 -8.98 1.93
CA ARG A 198 26.12 -10.23 2.33
C ARG A 198 25.85 -11.35 1.34
N ILE A 199 24.59 -11.60 1.01
CA ILE A 199 24.20 -12.68 0.10
C ILE A 199 24.77 -12.46 -1.29
N LEU A 200 24.62 -11.25 -1.86
CA LEU A 200 25.18 -10.91 -3.18
C LEU A 200 26.69 -11.10 -3.21
N THR A 201 27.40 -10.59 -2.20
CA THR A 201 28.86 -10.73 -2.10
C THR A 201 29.28 -12.19 -1.99
N LYS A 202 28.58 -13.00 -1.17
CA LYS A 202 28.79 -14.45 -1.06
C LYS A 202 28.58 -15.20 -2.39
N LEU A 203 27.65 -14.72 -3.22
CA LEU A 203 27.35 -15.27 -4.54
C LEU A 203 28.28 -14.72 -5.65
N GLY A 204 29.28 -13.91 -5.32
CA GLY A 204 30.24 -13.35 -6.28
C GLY A 204 29.84 -12.01 -6.91
N TYR A 205 28.74 -11.41 -6.46
CA TYR A 205 28.28 -10.08 -6.90
C TYR A 205 28.69 -9.02 -5.88
N SER A 206 29.94 -8.56 -5.96
CA SER A 206 30.48 -7.58 -5.00
C SER A 206 29.68 -6.28 -4.93
N THR A 207 29.29 -5.89 -3.71
CA THR A 207 28.64 -4.60 -3.39
C THR A 207 29.64 -3.53 -2.93
N LYS A 208 30.95 -3.83 -2.96
CA LYS A 208 32.04 -2.97 -2.44
C LYS A 208 31.90 -2.59 -0.96
N GLY A 209 31.18 -3.38 -0.18
CA GLY A 209 30.93 -3.15 1.24
C GLY A 209 29.54 -3.60 1.68
N ILE A 210 29.37 -3.77 3.00
CA ILE A 210 28.10 -4.11 3.65
C ILE A 210 27.81 -2.98 4.64
N ASP A 211 27.32 -1.86 4.11
CA ASP A 211 27.03 -0.64 4.87
C ASP A 211 25.53 -0.50 5.20
N GLY A 212 24.72 -1.48 4.81
CA GLY A 212 23.27 -1.44 4.97
C GLY A 212 22.60 -0.36 4.13
N THR A 213 23.30 0.22 3.14
CA THR A 213 22.77 1.25 2.23
C THR A 213 22.73 0.73 0.81
N PHE A 214 21.55 0.80 0.19
CA PHE A 214 21.37 0.36 -1.18
C PHE A 214 21.80 1.49 -2.12
N GLY A 215 23.11 1.66 -2.25
CA GLY A 215 23.74 2.62 -3.16
C GLY A 215 23.92 2.08 -4.58
N GLN A 216 24.72 2.80 -5.37
CA GLN A 216 25.01 2.44 -6.76
C GLN A 216 25.73 1.09 -6.90
N ASN A 217 26.62 0.74 -5.96
CA ASN A 217 27.32 -0.54 -5.99
C ASN A 217 26.35 -1.71 -5.77
N THR A 218 25.45 -1.59 -4.78
CA THR A 218 24.40 -2.58 -4.50
C THR A 218 23.45 -2.73 -5.69
N ASP A 219 23.02 -1.63 -6.32
CA ASP A 219 22.18 -1.67 -7.54
C ASP A 219 22.87 -2.41 -8.68
N SER A 220 24.14 -2.12 -8.92
CA SER A 220 24.94 -2.78 -9.95
C SER A 220 25.06 -4.29 -9.70
N ALA A 221 25.28 -4.70 -8.44
CA ALA A 221 25.34 -6.10 -8.04
C ALA A 221 24.00 -6.83 -8.24
N VAL A 222 22.89 -6.21 -7.84
CA VAL A 222 21.54 -6.76 -8.03
C VAL A 222 21.23 -6.96 -9.50
N ARG A 223 21.49 -5.98 -10.37
CA ARG A 223 21.23 -6.10 -11.81
C ARG A 223 22.05 -7.21 -12.46
N LYS A 224 23.33 -7.36 -12.06
CA LYS A 224 24.19 -8.46 -12.52
C LYS A 224 23.61 -9.82 -12.10
N PHE A 225 23.20 -9.95 -10.84
CA PHE A 225 22.56 -11.17 -10.33
C PHE A 225 21.26 -11.48 -11.10
N GLN A 226 20.38 -10.50 -11.26
CA GLN A 226 19.12 -10.64 -11.99
C GLN A 226 19.35 -11.10 -13.43
N LYS A 227 20.29 -10.48 -14.14
CA LYS A 227 20.66 -10.87 -15.51
C LYS A 227 21.16 -12.32 -15.56
N ALA A 228 22.02 -12.71 -14.63
CA ALA A 228 22.54 -14.09 -14.55
C ALA A 228 21.45 -15.13 -14.24
N LYS A 229 20.43 -14.75 -13.47
CA LYS A 229 19.27 -15.60 -13.15
C LYS A 229 18.13 -15.50 -14.16
N LYS A 230 18.33 -14.83 -15.30
CA LYS A 230 17.30 -14.60 -16.33
C LYS A 230 16.03 -13.90 -15.78
N LEU A 231 16.20 -13.06 -14.78
CA LEU A 231 15.18 -12.17 -14.24
C LEU A 231 15.25 -10.81 -14.91
N THR A 232 14.19 -9.99 -14.77
CA THR A 232 14.23 -8.58 -15.17
C THR A 232 15.32 -7.86 -14.37
N ALA A 233 16.34 -7.31 -15.05
CA ALA A 233 17.47 -6.61 -14.44
C ALA A 233 17.13 -5.15 -14.10
N ASP A 234 16.07 -4.95 -13.32
CA ASP A 234 15.51 -3.66 -12.94
C ASP A 234 16.13 -3.03 -11.68
N GLY A 235 17.03 -3.76 -10.99
CA GLY A 235 17.66 -3.31 -9.74
C GLY A 235 16.74 -3.41 -8.52
N ILE A 236 15.61 -4.13 -8.67
CA ILE A 236 14.56 -4.25 -7.68
C ILE A 236 14.55 -5.67 -7.08
N VAL A 237 14.81 -5.77 -5.79
CA VAL A 237 14.79 -7.03 -5.04
C VAL A 237 13.38 -7.30 -4.53
N GLY A 238 12.49 -7.63 -5.47
CA GLY A 238 11.13 -8.11 -5.20
C GLY A 238 11.06 -9.62 -4.93
N PRO A 239 9.85 -10.21 -4.80
CA PRO A 239 9.67 -11.62 -4.42
C PRO A 239 10.44 -12.63 -5.28
N ALA A 240 10.46 -12.44 -6.61
CA ALA A 240 11.19 -13.32 -7.52
C ALA A 240 12.71 -13.25 -7.27
N THR A 241 13.26 -12.05 -7.11
CA THR A 241 14.68 -11.84 -6.78
C THR A 241 15.01 -12.39 -5.39
N LYS A 242 14.17 -12.13 -4.37
CA LYS A 242 14.33 -12.68 -3.01
C LYS A 242 14.35 -14.20 -3.01
N LYS A 243 13.42 -14.84 -3.72
CA LYS A 243 13.37 -16.30 -3.89
C LYS A 243 14.66 -16.82 -4.55
N ALA A 244 15.12 -16.17 -5.61
CA ALA A 244 16.36 -16.55 -6.29
C ALA A 244 17.62 -16.36 -5.43
N LEU A 245 17.59 -15.41 -4.49
CA LEU A 245 18.66 -15.14 -3.52
C LEU A 245 18.57 -16.03 -2.26
N GLY A 246 17.47 -16.76 -2.06
CA GLY A 246 17.21 -17.49 -0.82
C GLY A 246 16.88 -16.60 0.39
N MET A 247 16.48 -15.34 0.16
CA MET A 247 16.03 -14.42 1.21
C MET A 247 14.62 -14.80 1.67
N LYS A 248 14.39 -14.83 2.99
CA LYS A 248 13.07 -15.06 3.60
C LYS A 248 12.26 -13.77 3.68
#